data_AF-G6E7H1-F1
#
_entry.id   AF-G6E7H1-F1
#
_cell.length_a   1.000
_cell.length_b   1.000
_cell.length_c   1.000
_cell.angle_alpha   90.00
_cell.angle_beta   90.00
_cell.angle_gamma   90.00
#
_symmetry.space_group_name_H-M   'P 1'
#
loop_
_entity.id
_entity.type
_entity.pdbx_description
1 polymer ?
#
loop_
_entity_poly.entity_id
_entity_poly.type
_entity_poly.pdbx_seq_one_letter_code
_entity_poly.pdbx_strand_id
1 'polypeptide(L)'
;MNLFVGRGRRYTSKQVERATGISHRRIDCFRSYRSGHPDHRPLDMGAMLSLMSFLGPEFTSEWLAPVGQVAFHKPDGLDYDDIEDEARSFLEAKGKAHHVDSPAGRELSPCEREELRNRAIRLRAVA
;
A
#
# COMPACT_ATOMS: atom_id res chain seq x y z
N MET A 1 22.31 -0.08 12.78
CA MET A 1 21.66 0.96 11.96
C MET A 1 20.30 0.43 11.54
N ASN A 2 19.24 1.02 12.08
CA ASN A 2 17.87 0.60 11.79
C ASN A 2 17.41 1.26 10.48
N LEU A 3 16.88 0.45 9.56
CA LEU A 3 16.33 0.92 8.29
C LEU A 3 14.81 0.95 8.37
N PHE A 4 14.22 2.03 7.85
CA PHE A 4 12.80 2.20 7.57
C PHE A 4 12.56 1.90 6.10
N VAL A 5 11.48 1.19 5.79
CA VAL A 5 11.08 0.89 4.42
C VAL A 5 9.91 1.78 4.06
N GLY A 6 10.02 2.53 2.97
CA GLY A 6 8.92 3.30 2.37
C GLY A 6 9.13 3.39 0.86
N ARG A 7 8.08 3.21 0.04
CA ARG A 7 8.16 3.22 -1.45
C ARG A 7 9.32 2.42 -2.07
N GLY A 8 9.64 1.23 -1.54
CA GLY A 8 10.79 0.42 -1.98
C GLY A 8 12.17 1.04 -1.69
N ARG A 9 12.23 2.11 -0.90
CA ARG A 9 13.44 2.80 -0.45
C ARG A 9 13.72 2.48 1.02
N ARG A 10 15.00 2.49 1.38
CA ARG A 10 15.49 2.27 2.74
C ARG A 10 16.01 3.58 3.31
N TYR A 11 15.38 4.06 4.38
CA TYR A 11 15.78 5.28 5.09
C TYR A 11 16.44 4.92 6.42
N THR A 12 17.53 5.60 6.76
CA THR A 12 18.13 5.53 8.11
C THR A 12 17.28 6.29 9.13
N SER A 13 17.32 5.92 10.40
CA SER A 13 16.61 6.66 11.47
C SER A 13 16.95 8.17 11.48
N LYS A 14 18.18 8.56 11.10
CA LYS A 14 18.58 9.97 10.95
C LYS A 14 17.95 10.67 9.75
N GLN A 15 17.76 9.98 8.63
CA GLN A 15 17.05 10.54 7.48
C GLN A 15 15.57 10.77 7.81
N VAL A 16 14.97 9.83 8.56
CA VAL A 16 13.59 9.98 9.03
C VAL A 16 13.50 11.16 10.00
N GLU A 17 14.40 11.29 10.97
CA GLU A 17 14.43 12.43 11.89
C GLU A 17 14.50 13.78 11.17
N ARG A 18 15.35 13.90 10.15
CA ARG A 18 15.45 15.14 9.35
C ARG A 18 14.16 15.47 8.59
N ALA A 19 13.41 14.46 8.18
CA ALA A 19 12.20 14.66 7.38
C ALA A 19 10.95 14.87 8.22
N THR A 20 10.86 14.24 9.39
CA THR A 20 9.66 14.25 10.24
C THR A 20 9.78 15.13 11.47
N GLY A 21 11.00 15.56 11.82
CA GLY A 21 11.29 16.28 13.06
C GLY A 21 11.24 15.39 14.31
N ILE A 22 11.00 14.08 14.16
CA ILE A 22 10.92 13.14 15.28
C ILE A 22 12.33 12.61 15.56
N SER A 23 12.81 12.78 16.79
CA SER A 23 14.15 12.30 17.16
C SER A 23 14.33 10.82 16.80
N HIS A 24 15.45 10.49 16.14
CA HIS A 24 15.77 9.11 15.77
C HIS A 24 15.78 8.17 16.99
N ARG A 25 16.17 8.69 18.17
CA ARG A 25 16.12 7.94 19.42
C ARG A 25 14.69 7.59 19.84
N ARG A 26 13.75 8.53 19.70
CA ARG A 26 12.31 8.28 19.99
C ARG A 26 11.76 7.24 19.03
N ILE A 27 12.10 7.36 17.74
CA ILE A 27 11.72 6.40 16.70
C ILE A 27 12.25 4.99 17.01
N ASP A 28 13.54 4.87 17.34
CA ASP A 28 14.15 3.58 17.67
C ASP A 28 13.53 2.99 18.96
N CYS A 29 13.31 3.81 19.99
CA CYS A 29 12.63 3.39 21.22
C CYS A 29 11.19 2.88 20.98
N PHE A 30 10.42 3.59 20.16
CA PHE A 30 9.05 3.18 19.81
C PHE A 30 9.02 1.81 19.13
N ARG A 31 9.97 1.56 18.22
CA ARG A 31 10.00 0.37 17.37
C ARG A 31 10.65 -0.84 18.03
N SER A 32 11.75 -0.62 18.75
CA SER A 32 12.55 -1.70 19.32
C SER A 32 11.98 -2.26 20.61
N TYR A 33 11.15 -1.50 21.32
CA TYR A 33 10.58 -1.92 22.59
C TYR A 33 9.07 -2.04 22.52
N ARG A 34 8.53 -3.10 23.10
CA ARG A 34 7.07 -3.31 23.23
C ARG A 34 6.47 -2.31 24.22
N SER A 35 5.17 -2.06 24.07
CA SER A 35 4.40 -1.28 25.06
C SER A 35 4.58 -1.89 26.46
N GLY A 36 4.83 -1.04 27.45
CA GLY A 36 5.13 -1.43 28.83
C GLY A 36 6.62 -1.57 29.18
N HIS A 37 7.53 -1.60 28.19
CA HIS A 37 8.97 -1.57 28.47
C HIS A 37 9.42 -0.18 28.98
N PRO A 38 10.36 -0.06 29.94
CA PRO A 38 10.81 1.23 30.48
C PRO A 38 11.34 2.21 29.43
N ASP A 39 11.96 1.68 28.36
CA ASP A 39 12.48 2.47 27.24
C ASP A 39 11.49 2.62 26.07
N HIS A 40 10.27 2.09 26.18
CA HIS A 40 9.24 2.35 25.18
C HIS A 40 8.87 3.83 25.21
N ARG A 41 8.83 4.45 24.03
CA ARG A 41 8.45 5.86 23.87
C ARG A 41 7.31 5.91 22.86
N PRO A 42 6.05 6.04 23.30
CA PRO A 42 4.93 6.10 22.38
C PRO A 42 5.02 7.33 21.49
N LEU A 43 4.58 7.17 20.25
CA LEU A 43 4.38 8.28 19.33
C LEU A 43 2.98 8.86 19.56
N ASP A 44 2.90 10.19 19.60
CA ASP A 44 1.61 10.87 19.54
C ASP A 44 1.07 10.86 18.09
N MET A 45 -0.20 11.22 17.92
CA MET A 45 -0.83 11.23 16.60
C MET A 45 -0.13 12.15 15.60
N GLY A 46 0.43 13.27 16.04
CA GLY A 46 1.18 14.17 15.15
C GLY A 46 2.44 13.52 14.60
N ALA A 47 3.21 12.86 15.47
CA ALA A 47 4.40 12.09 15.07
C ALA A 47 4.04 10.90 14.17
N MET A 48 2.92 10.22 14.44
CA MET A 48 2.42 9.14 13.59
C MET A 48 2.08 9.64 12.19
N LEU A 49 1.30 10.73 12.08
CA LEU A 49 0.92 11.33 10.80
C LEU A 49 2.14 11.83 10.01
N SER A 50 3.15 12.38 10.69
CA SER A 50 4.40 12.81 10.06
C SER A 50 5.17 11.63 9.46
N LEU A 51 5.26 10.48 10.17
CA LEU A 51 5.87 9.27 9.63
C LEU A 51 5.09 8.71 8.44
N MET A 52 3.75 8.63 8.54
CA MET A 52 2.90 8.17 7.45
C MET A 52 3.08 9.02 6.19
N SER A 53 3.11 10.34 6.34
CA SER A 53 3.30 11.27 5.21
C SER A 53 4.68 11.12 4.56
N PHE A 54 5.73 10.87 5.34
CA PHE A 54 7.09 10.76 4.80
C PHE A 54 7.39 9.38 4.19
N LEU A 55 7.02 8.31 4.89
CA LEU A 55 7.33 6.93 4.48
C LEU A 55 6.33 6.38 3.45
N GLY A 56 5.11 6.93 3.41
CA GLY A 56 4.12 6.63 2.40
C GLY A 56 3.11 5.52 2.78
N PRO A 57 2.23 5.16 1.84
CA PRO A 57 1.10 4.27 2.08
C PRO A 57 1.52 2.83 2.33
N GLU A 58 2.66 2.36 1.83
CA GLU A 58 3.14 1.00 2.13
C GLU A 58 3.44 0.85 3.63
N PHE A 59 4.19 1.81 4.20
CA PHE A 59 4.44 1.86 5.64
C PHE A 59 3.14 2.07 6.43
N THR A 60 2.30 2.99 5.98
CA THR A 60 1.02 3.27 6.66
C THR A 60 0.11 2.04 6.69
N SER A 61 0.16 1.20 5.65
CA SER A 61 -0.60 -0.05 5.60
C SER A 61 -0.13 -1.07 6.63
N GLU A 62 1.15 -1.10 7.00
CA GLU A 62 1.64 -1.97 8.08
C GLU A 62 0.99 -1.63 9.42
N TRP A 63 0.74 -0.35 9.68
CA TRP A 63 0.04 0.11 10.89
C TRP A 63 -1.46 -0.16 10.85
N LEU A 64 -2.08 -0.16 9.67
CA LEU A 64 -3.52 -0.38 9.48
C LEU A 64 -3.91 -1.86 9.33
N ALA A 65 -2.94 -2.73 9.07
CA ALA A 65 -3.17 -4.16 8.86
C ALA A 65 -3.98 -4.87 9.98
N PRO A 66 -3.80 -4.58 11.29
CA PRO A 66 -4.56 -5.25 12.35
C PRO A 66 -6.07 -5.03 12.30
N VAL A 67 -6.52 -3.95 11.64
CA VAL A 67 -7.95 -3.63 11.48
C VAL A 67 -8.46 -3.93 10.06
N GLY A 68 -7.68 -4.66 9.26
CA GLY A 68 -8.06 -5.02 7.88
C GLY A 68 -8.10 -3.83 6.93
N GLN A 69 -7.41 -2.73 7.25
CA GLN A 69 -7.36 -1.53 6.41
C GLN A 69 -6.02 -1.43 5.66
N VAL A 70 -6.04 -0.70 4.54
CA VAL A 70 -4.88 -0.45 3.69
C VAL A 70 -4.86 1.01 3.28
N ALA A 71 -3.67 1.61 3.21
CA ALA A 71 -3.48 2.95 2.68
C ALA A 71 -3.04 2.89 1.21
N PHE A 72 -3.47 3.87 0.43
CA PHE A 72 -3.04 4.08 -0.95
C PHE A 72 -2.83 5.59 -1.18
N HIS A 73 -2.04 5.94 -2.20
CA HIS A 73 -1.94 7.34 -2.60
C HIS A 73 -3.30 7.79 -3.12
N LYS A 74 -3.78 8.91 -2.61
CA LYS A 74 -4.90 9.59 -3.25
C LYS A 74 -4.37 10.17 -4.57
N PRO A 75 -4.97 9.84 -5.73
CA PRO A 75 -4.56 10.45 -6.99
C PRO A 75 -4.88 11.95 -6.99
N ASP A 76 -3.99 12.74 -7.62
CA ASP A 76 -4.11 14.20 -7.75
C ASP A 76 -5.16 14.52 -8.83
N GLY A 77 -6.42 14.27 -8.49
CA GLY A 77 -7.54 14.28 -9.43
C GLY A 77 -7.89 12.88 -9.91
N LEU A 78 -9.14 12.71 -10.32
CA LEU A 78 -9.61 11.53 -11.02
C LEU A 78 -9.78 11.91 -12.48
N ASP A 79 -9.02 11.27 -13.35
CA ASP A 79 -9.35 11.26 -14.77
C ASP A 79 -10.43 10.20 -14.96
N TYR A 80 -11.69 10.65 -15.02
CA TYR A 80 -12.82 9.74 -15.12
C TYR A 80 -12.85 9.01 -16.47
N ASP A 81 -12.22 9.57 -17.50
CA ASP A 81 -12.14 8.93 -18.81
C ASP A 81 -11.15 7.75 -18.73
N ASP A 82 -9.98 7.92 -18.09
CA ASP A 82 -9.03 6.83 -17.84
C ASP A 82 -9.64 5.72 -16.96
N ILE A 83 -10.42 6.08 -15.95
CA ILE A 83 -11.14 5.11 -15.10
C ILE A 83 -12.16 4.32 -15.92
N GLU A 84 -12.93 5.01 -16.78
CA GLU A 84 -13.92 4.38 -17.65
C GLU A 84 -13.24 3.39 -18.61
N ASP A 85 -12.15 3.80 -19.26
CA ASP A 85 -11.41 2.98 -20.21
C ASP A 85 -10.85 1.70 -19.56
N GLU A 86 -10.21 1.82 -18.40
CA GLU A 86 -9.68 0.66 -17.67
C GLU A 86 -10.80 -0.23 -17.10
N ALA A 87 -11.93 0.34 -16.68
CA ALA A 87 -13.09 -0.41 -16.23
C ALA A 87 -13.73 -1.22 -17.38
N ARG A 88 -13.92 -0.60 -18.55
CA ARG A 88 -14.42 -1.28 -19.75
C ARG A 88 -13.48 -2.41 -20.16
N SER A 89 -12.18 -2.12 -20.19
CA SER A 89 -11.12 -3.10 -20.47
C SER A 89 -11.20 -4.32 -19.54
N PHE A 90 -11.36 -4.11 -18.22
CA PHE A 90 -11.52 -5.20 -17.26
C PHE A 90 -12.82 -5.99 -17.50
N LEU A 91 -13.95 -5.31 -17.70
CA LEU A 91 -15.25 -5.94 -17.89
C LEU A 91 -15.30 -6.78 -19.18
N GLU A 92 -14.68 -6.30 -20.26
CA GLU A 92 -14.56 -7.06 -21.50
C GLU A 92 -13.76 -8.37 -21.30
N ALA A 93 -12.60 -8.29 -20.63
CA ALA A 93 -11.80 -9.48 -20.36
C ALA A 93 -12.54 -10.46 -19.44
N LYS A 94 -13.22 -9.95 -18.43
CA LYS A 94 -14.06 -10.77 -17.54
C LYS A 94 -15.24 -11.41 -18.27
N GLY A 95 -15.84 -10.72 -19.24
CA GLY A 95 -16.92 -11.25 -20.06
C GLY A 95 -16.46 -12.36 -21.02
N LYS A 96 -15.20 -12.29 -21.47
CA LYS A 96 -14.53 -13.31 -22.31
C LYS A 96 -13.91 -14.45 -21.51
N ALA A 97 -13.76 -14.32 -20.20
CA ALA A 97 -13.26 -15.39 -19.36
C ALA A 97 -14.41 -16.29 -18.88
N HIS A 98 -14.07 -17.48 -18.39
CA HIS A 98 -15.01 -18.34 -17.65
C HIS A 98 -16.23 -18.82 -18.47
N HIS A 99 -16.02 -19.14 -19.75
CA HIS A 99 -17.06 -19.66 -20.65
C HIS A 99 -16.79 -21.10 -21.08
N VAL A 100 -17.77 -21.77 -21.70
CA VAL A 100 -17.65 -23.20 -22.08
C VAL A 100 -16.43 -23.48 -22.97
N ASP A 101 -16.06 -22.53 -23.83
CA ASP A 101 -14.90 -22.64 -24.73
C ASP A 101 -13.58 -22.13 -24.10
N SER A 102 -13.57 -21.79 -22.81
CA SER A 102 -12.36 -21.29 -22.13
C SER A 102 -11.39 -22.46 -21.92
N PRO A 103 -10.08 -22.20 -21.75
CA PRO A 103 -9.08 -23.26 -21.57
C PRO A 103 -9.35 -24.19 -20.38
N ALA A 104 -10.04 -23.70 -19.34
CA ALA A 104 -10.50 -24.48 -18.20
C ALA A 104 -12.03 -24.63 -18.14
N GLY A 105 -12.72 -24.37 -19.27
CA GLY A 105 -14.17 -24.36 -19.36
C GLY A 105 -14.79 -23.30 -18.44
N ARG A 106 -15.81 -23.68 -17.69
CA ARG A 106 -16.48 -22.80 -16.73
C ARG A 106 -15.67 -22.59 -15.44
N GLU A 107 -14.36 -22.63 -15.48
CA GLU A 107 -13.46 -22.28 -14.39
C GLU A 107 -12.40 -21.34 -14.93
N LEU A 108 -11.88 -20.44 -14.08
CA LEU A 108 -10.81 -19.53 -14.50
C LEU A 108 -9.49 -20.29 -14.62
N SER A 109 -8.98 -20.38 -15.83
CA SER A 109 -7.64 -20.89 -16.13
C SER A 109 -6.53 -19.95 -15.61
N PRO A 110 -5.28 -20.44 -15.48
CA PRO A 110 -4.18 -19.60 -15.02
C PRO A 110 -3.94 -18.34 -15.86
N CYS A 111 -4.05 -18.43 -17.20
CA CYS A 111 -3.86 -17.26 -18.07
C CYS A 111 -5.00 -16.24 -17.92
N GLU A 112 -6.25 -16.67 -17.79
CA GLU A 112 -7.38 -15.77 -17.54
C GLU A 112 -7.24 -15.06 -16.18
N ARG A 113 -6.77 -15.77 -15.13
CA ARG A 113 -6.51 -15.15 -13.82
C ARG A 113 -5.42 -14.09 -13.90
N GLU A 114 -4.35 -14.37 -14.64
CA GLU A 114 -3.24 -13.44 -14.81
C GLU A 114 -3.69 -12.19 -15.57
N GLU A 115 -4.43 -12.36 -16.66
CA GLU A 115 -4.99 -11.26 -17.44
C GLU A 115 -5.92 -10.38 -16.59
N LEU A 116 -6.86 -11.00 -15.88
CA LEU A 116 -7.79 -10.28 -14.99
C LEU A 116 -7.05 -9.56 -13.87
N ARG A 117 -6.03 -10.19 -13.27
CA ARG A 117 -5.20 -9.56 -12.25
C ARG A 117 -4.48 -8.33 -12.80
N ASN A 118 -3.87 -8.43 -13.98
CA ASN A 118 -3.14 -7.32 -14.58
C ASN A 118 -4.06 -6.13 -14.90
N ARG A 119 -5.26 -6.39 -15.42
CA ARG A 119 -6.27 -5.34 -15.67
C ARG A 119 -6.83 -4.74 -14.37
N ALA A 120 -7.09 -5.57 -13.36
CA ALA A 120 -7.51 -5.08 -12.03
C ALA A 120 -6.44 -4.20 -11.36
N ILE A 121 -5.15 -4.50 -11.55
CA ILE A 121 -4.05 -3.66 -11.07
C ILE A 121 -4.07 -2.29 -11.75
N ARG A 122 -4.31 -2.23 -13.07
CA ARG A 122 -4.40 -0.95 -13.81
C ARG A 122 -5.60 -0.12 -13.38
N LEU A 123 -6.77 -0.74 -13.28
CA LEU A 123 -7.97 -0.06 -12.76
C LEU A 123 -7.74 0.49 -11.34
N ARG A 124 -7.06 -0.26 -10.48
CA ARG A 124 -6.70 0.19 -9.12
C ARG A 124 -5.63 1.31 -9.13
N ALA A 125 -4.88 1.47 -10.21
CA ALA A 125 -3.91 2.55 -10.32
C ALA A 125 -4.57 3.89 -10.68
N VAL A 126 -5.72 3.86 -11.35
CA VAL A 126 -6.44 5.05 -11.82
C VAL A 126 -7.64 5.44 -10.95
N ALA A 127 -8.15 4.54 -10.09
CA ALA A 127 -9.31 4.74 -9.20
C ALA A 127 -8.93 4.59 -7.72
#